data_AF-A0A8H2XYC7-F1
#
_entry.id   AF-A0A8H2XYC7-F1
#
_cell.length_a   1.000
_cell.length_b   1.000
_cell.length_c   1.000
_cell.angle_alpha   90.00
_cell.angle_beta   90.00
_cell.angle_gamma   90.00
#
_symmetry.space_group_name_H-M   'P 1'
#
loop_
_entity.id
_entity.type
_entity.pdbx_description
1 polymer ?
#
loop_
_entity_poly.entity_id
_entity_poly.type
_entity_poly.pdbx_seq_one_letter_code
_entity_poly.pdbx_strand_id
1 'polypeptide(L)'
;MCPNHDGEAVESLSADAVSGNPLPSAAVLKHIVDVHCHPTDTSPISDEHIRAVRLGQICAMSSNTDDQAKVRELGARMGDRVIMSFGYHPWWSHRISVLDVPIPTEDHYRALFKPTEKHEEAFQTLLSSLPPPRPLKEVLEEVRQNLQLDPSTMLGEVGIDRAFRVRFPPNEGDTKLSPFTVPQEHQLAILEAQIAIAVELGRNISLHSVKASGATTDLFKKMRSKHGVAWEKINIDLHSCTLSGETWKIIEKAHQNVYLSLSTAINIRPNSNIVLQLIQSCDPTRLMVESDFPYISDTTQRTWDILCLIARERGWRVEEEWDYPETMNQTQGKHEETWGAVKRIESNWNAFRKGGKGLLPDKGSRKGRRLNELQQKYAPEDEESD
;
A
#
# COMPACT_ATOMS: atom_id res chain seq x y z
N MET A 1 47.40 1.62 -18.75
CA MET A 1 46.84 0.27 -18.91
C MET A 1 46.09 -0.06 -17.64
N CYS A 2 44.79 0.18 -17.64
CA CYS A 2 43.92 -0.16 -16.52
C CYS A 2 43.35 -1.56 -16.80
N PRO A 3 43.35 -2.48 -15.84
CA PRO A 3 42.78 -3.80 -16.06
C PRO A 3 41.25 -3.72 -16.16
N ASN A 4 40.74 -4.56 -17.04
CA ASN A 4 39.35 -4.66 -17.46
C ASN A 4 38.40 -4.90 -16.27
N HIS A 5 37.27 -4.21 -16.33
CA HIS A 5 36.08 -4.53 -15.55
C HIS A 5 35.41 -5.72 -16.25
N ASP A 6 35.69 -6.93 -15.77
CA ASP A 6 34.94 -8.11 -16.20
C ASP A 6 33.51 -7.97 -15.69
N GLY A 7 32.57 -7.90 -16.62
CA GLY A 7 31.15 -7.86 -16.33
C GLY A 7 30.72 -9.17 -15.70
N GLU A 8 30.50 -9.17 -14.39
CA GLU A 8 29.65 -10.17 -13.75
C GLU A 8 28.27 -10.09 -14.40
N ALA A 9 27.85 -11.19 -15.01
CA ALA A 9 26.51 -11.36 -15.51
C ALA A 9 25.54 -11.16 -14.34
N VAL A 10 24.78 -10.08 -14.37
CA VAL A 10 23.76 -9.79 -13.36
C VAL A 10 22.74 -10.94 -13.41
N GLU A 11 22.73 -11.77 -12.36
CA GLU A 11 21.79 -12.88 -12.21
C GLU A 11 20.36 -12.34 -12.36
N SER A 12 19.62 -12.89 -13.33
CA SER A 12 18.24 -12.48 -13.56
C SER A 12 17.36 -12.93 -12.39
N LEU A 13 16.64 -12.01 -11.75
CA LEU A 13 15.60 -12.37 -10.81
C LEU A 13 14.51 -13.18 -11.52
N SER A 14 14.34 -14.44 -11.11
CA SER A 14 13.16 -15.26 -11.42
C SER A 14 12.36 -15.50 -10.15
N ALA A 15 11.05 -15.74 -10.29
CA ALA A 15 10.21 -16.13 -9.15
C ALA A 15 10.71 -17.43 -8.48
N ASP A 16 11.28 -18.35 -9.27
CA ASP A 16 11.83 -19.61 -8.78
C ASP A 16 13.08 -19.40 -7.91
N ALA A 17 13.87 -18.36 -8.17
CA ALA A 17 15.06 -18.03 -7.37
C ALA A 17 14.74 -17.35 -6.03
N VAL A 18 13.49 -16.93 -5.82
CA VAL A 18 13.04 -16.19 -4.63
C VAL A 18 12.03 -17.01 -3.81
N SER A 19 11.49 -18.10 -4.34
CA SER A 19 10.43 -18.88 -3.70
C SER A 19 10.94 -20.14 -3.00
N GLY A 20 10.18 -20.60 -2.01
CA GLY A 20 10.42 -21.89 -1.35
C GLY A 20 11.58 -21.88 -0.38
N ASN A 21 11.92 -20.73 0.21
CA ASN A 21 12.91 -20.67 1.28
C ASN A 21 12.43 -21.52 2.47
N PRO A 22 13.31 -22.33 3.10
CA PRO A 22 12.94 -23.10 4.28
C PRO A 22 12.38 -22.19 5.37
N LEU A 23 11.22 -22.54 5.90
CA LEU A 23 10.60 -21.79 7.00
C LEU A 23 11.41 -21.95 8.29
N PRO A 24 11.55 -20.88 9.10
CA PRO A 24 12.26 -20.93 10.37
C PRO A 24 11.36 -21.55 11.46
N SER A 25 11.83 -21.53 12.70
CA SER A 25 11.04 -22.01 13.84
C SER A 25 9.75 -21.19 14.01
N ALA A 26 8.71 -21.80 14.59
CA ALA A 26 7.45 -21.10 14.88
C ALA A 26 7.66 -19.90 15.83
N ALA A 27 8.71 -19.94 16.67
CA ALA A 27 9.08 -18.85 17.55
C ALA A 27 9.55 -17.61 16.79
N VAL A 28 10.09 -17.76 15.57
CA VAL A 28 10.46 -16.65 14.68
C VAL A 28 9.24 -16.16 13.89
N LEU A 29 8.47 -17.07 13.29
CA LEU A 29 7.32 -16.72 12.44
C LEU A 29 6.25 -15.88 13.16
N LYS A 30 6.07 -16.07 14.47
CA LYS A 30 5.10 -15.28 15.27
C LYS A 30 5.41 -13.78 15.31
N HIS A 31 6.61 -13.35 14.93
CA HIS A 31 7.03 -11.95 14.89
C HIS A 31 6.85 -11.30 13.51
N ILE A 32 6.42 -12.08 12.51
CA ILE A 32 6.17 -11.59 11.16
C ILE A 32 4.68 -11.29 11.00
N VAL A 33 4.41 -10.18 10.33
CA VAL A 33 3.07 -9.79 9.91
C VAL A 33 3.05 -9.72 8.40
N ASP A 34 2.09 -10.39 7.79
CA ASP A 34 1.72 -10.12 6.40
C ASP A 34 0.92 -8.83 6.37
N VAL A 35 1.53 -7.73 5.91
CA VAL A 35 0.89 -6.40 5.99
C VAL A 35 -0.19 -6.19 4.92
N HIS A 36 -0.35 -7.14 3.99
CA HIS A 36 -1.36 -7.08 2.94
C HIS A 36 -1.64 -8.45 2.30
N CYS A 37 -2.86 -8.97 2.47
CA CYS A 37 -3.31 -10.15 1.74
C CYS A 37 -4.82 -10.13 1.47
N HIS A 38 -5.26 -10.98 0.54
CA HIS A 38 -6.65 -11.08 0.08
C HIS A 38 -7.28 -12.43 0.41
N PRO A 39 -7.25 -12.90 1.67
CA PRO A 39 -7.62 -14.27 2.02
C PRO A 39 -9.06 -14.63 1.66
N THR A 40 -9.92 -13.62 1.47
CA THR A 40 -11.35 -13.80 1.17
C THR A 40 -11.68 -13.94 -0.31
N ASP A 41 -10.73 -13.70 -1.21
CA ASP A 41 -10.93 -13.85 -2.66
C ASP A 41 -11.18 -15.30 -3.07
N THR A 42 -10.69 -16.25 -2.26
CA THR A 42 -10.86 -17.69 -2.46
C THR A 42 -11.84 -18.31 -1.46
N SER A 43 -12.77 -17.50 -0.94
CA SER A 43 -13.79 -17.97 0.01
C SER A 43 -14.64 -19.13 -0.53
N PRO A 44 -15.11 -20.06 0.33
CA PRO A 44 -15.03 -20.03 1.79
C PRO A 44 -13.65 -20.43 2.36
N ILE A 45 -13.25 -19.81 3.48
CA ILE A 45 -12.02 -20.13 4.19
C ILE A 45 -12.29 -21.23 5.23
N SER A 46 -11.69 -22.41 5.06
CA SER A 46 -11.83 -23.54 6.01
C SER A 46 -10.97 -23.35 7.26
N ASP A 47 -11.26 -24.09 8.34
CA ASP A 47 -10.41 -24.09 9.53
C ASP A 47 -9.01 -24.65 9.26
N GLU A 48 -8.87 -25.52 8.26
CA GLU A 48 -7.56 -26.02 7.80
C GLU A 48 -6.73 -24.90 7.20
N HIS A 49 -7.35 -24.07 6.35
CA HIS A 49 -6.69 -22.89 5.79
C HIS A 49 -6.24 -21.91 6.89
N ILE A 50 -7.05 -21.70 7.94
CA ILE A 50 -6.67 -20.85 9.09
C ILE A 50 -5.49 -21.46 9.86
N ARG A 51 -5.51 -22.77 10.12
CA ARG A 51 -4.42 -23.46 10.84
C ARG A 51 -3.09 -23.44 10.07
N ALA A 52 -3.12 -23.32 8.74
CA ALA A 52 -1.93 -23.21 7.92
C ALA A 52 -1.17 -21.89 8.13
N VAL A 53 -1.83 -20.84 8.63
CA VAL A 53 -1.19 -19.55 8.93
C VAL A 53 -0.30 -19.68 10.16
N ARG A 54 1.01 -19.63 9.97
CA ARG A 54 2.02 -19.69 11.05
C ARG A 54 2.59 -18.33 11.43
N LEU A 55 2.25 -17.27 10.68
CA LEU A 55 2.61 -15.89 10.97
C LEU A 55 1.93 -15.37 12.25
N GLY A 56 2.50 -14.33 12.86
CA GLY A 56 1.91 -13.69 14.03
C GLY A 56 0.55 -13.08 13.73
N GLN A 57 0.50 -12.25 12.69
CA GLN A 57 -0.72 -11.59 12.23
C GLN A 57 -0.75 -11.50 10.69
N ILE A 58 -1.94 -11.27 10.15
CA ILE A 58 -2.15 -10.89 8.75
C ILE A 58 -3.06 -9.66 8.68
N CYS A 59 -2.88 -8.82 7.67
CA CYS A 59 -3.80 -7.72 7.36
C CYS A 59 -4.68 -8.16 6.18
N ALA A 60 -5.92 -8.54 6.49
CA ALA A 60 -6.87 -9.04 5.50
C ALA A 60 -7.60 -7.86 4.84
N MET A 61 -7.38 -7.67 3.55
CA MET A 61 -7.93 -6.58 2.76
C MET A 61 -9.30 -6.94 2.20
N SER A 62 -10.26 -6.04 2.38
CA SER A 62 -11.46 -5.99 1.56
C SER A 62 -11.22 -5.07 0.37
N SER A 63 -11.82 -5.35 -0.77
CA SER A 63 -11.73 -4.51 -1.96
C SER A 63 -13.11 -4.00 -2.42
N ASN A 64 -14.22 -4.60 -1.97
CA ASN A 64 -15.57 -4.26 -2.42
C ASN A 64 -16.69 -4.64 -1.43
N THR A 65 -17.96 -4.42 -1.80
CA THR A 65 -19.12 -4.74 -0.95
C THR A 65 -19.12 -6.20 -0.46
N ASP A 66 -18.78 -7.15 -1.33
CA ASP A 66 -18.97 -8.59 -1.09
C ASP A 66 -17.91 -9.19 -0.18
N ASP A 67 -16.69 -8.63 -0.16
CA ASP A 67 -15.57 -9.15 0.63
C ASP A 67 -15.46 -8.52 2.03
N GLN A 68 -15.99 -7.30 2.25
CA GLN A 68 -16.01 -6.68 3.58
C GLN A 68 -16.67 -7.56 4.64
N ALA A 69 -17.81 -8.21 4.33
CA ALA A 69 -18.48 -9.11 5.27
C ALA A 69 -17.61 -10.35 5.60
N LYS A 70 -16.88 -10.86 4.60
CA LYS A 70 -16.00 -12.02 4.74
C LYS A 70 -14.76 -11.68 5.56
N VAL A 71 -14.20 -10.48 5.41
CA VAL A 71 -13.09 -9.99 6.23
C VAL A 71 -13.52 -9.86 7.69
N ARG A 72 -14.74 -9.35 7.93
CA ARG A 72 -15.31 -9.28 9.29
C ARG A 72 -15.47 -10.66 9.91
N GLU A 73 -15.99 -11.63 9.15
CA GLU A 73 -16.11 -13.01 9.61
C GLU A 73 -14.76 -13.63 9.93
N LEU A 74 -13.75 -13.43 9.06
CA LEU A 74 -12.40 -13.91 9.29
C LEU A 74 -11.79 -13.31 10.56
N GLY A 75 -11.97 -12.00 10.77
CA GLY A 75 -11.55 -11.32 12.00
C GLY A 75 -12.24 -11.89 13.25
N ALA A 76 -13.53 -12.19 13.18
CA ALA A 76 -14.24 -12.84 14.29
C ALA A 76 -13.72 -14.26 14.59
N ARG A 77 -13.26 -15.00 13.57
CA ARG A 77 -12.72 -16.35 13.71
C ARG A 77 -11.28 -16.40 14.19
N MET A 78 -10.44 -15.46 13.77
CA MET A 78 -9.00 -15.43 14.06
C MET A 78 -8.59 -14.45 15.16
N GLY A 79 -9.50 -13.57 15.59
CA GLY A 79 -9.26 -12.60 16.67
C GLY A 79 -8.13 -11.63 16.34
N ASP A 80 -7.22 -11.45 17.31
CA ASP A 80 -6.08 -10.53 17.21
C ASP A 80 -5.05 -10.92 16.14
N ARG A 81 -5.12 -12.13 15.58
CA ARG A 81 -4.28 -12.57 14.47
C ARG A 81 -4.66 -11.94 13.13
N VAL A 82 -5.79 -11.23 13.04
CA VAL A 82 -6.24 -10.55 11.82
C VAL A 82 -6.46 -9.07 12.10
N ILE A 83 -5.73 -8.24 11.37
CA ILE A 83 -6.07 -6.83 11.19
C ILE A 83 -7.08 -6.77 10.05
N MET A 84 -8.31 -6.39 10.37
CA MET A 84 -9.36 -6.21 9.36
C MET A 84 -9.15 -4.86 8.66
N SER A 85 -8.93 -4.92 7.35
CA SER A 85 -8.81 -3.73 6.51
C SER A 85 -10.05 -3.60 5.64
N PHE A 86 -10.68 -2.42 5.70
CA PHE A 86 -11.91 -2.15 4.96
C PHE A 86 -11.74 -1.00 3.97
N GLY A 87 -12.29 -1.12 2.78
CA GLY A 87 -12.14 -0.12 1.74
C GLY A 87 -12.66 -0.56 0.38
N TYR A 88 -12.84 0.43 -0.49
CA TYR A 88 -13.23 0.24 -1.88
C TYR A 88 -12.05 0.48 -2.80
N HIS A 89 -11.62 -0.62 -3.42
CA HIS A 89 -10.52 -0.66 -4.38
C HIS A 89 -10.88 0.11 -5.68
N PRO A 90 -9.92 0.79 -6.34
CA PRO A 90 -10.15 1.49 -7.61
C PRO A 90 -10.75 0.64 -8.73
N TRP A 91 -10.60 -0.69 -8.69
CA TRP A 91 -11.28 -1.57 -9.66
C TRP A 91 -12.80 -1.46 -9.59
N TRP A 92 -13.36 -1.17 -8.42
CA TRP A 92 -14.80 -1.10 -8.20
C TRP A 92 -15.34 0.32 -8.19
N SER A 93 -14.49 1.33 -8.35
CA SER A 93 -14.88 2.74 -8.31
C SER A 93 -15.88 3.11 -9.40
N HIS A 94 -15.92 2.36 -10.52
CA HIS A 94 -16.94 2.54 -11.56
C HIS A 94 -18.37 2.26 -11.06
N ARG A 95 -18.54 1.43 -10.03
CA ARG A 95 -19.84 1.09 -9.42
C ARG A 95 -20.28 2.10 -8.37
N ILE A 96 -19.52 3.17 -8.17
CA ILE A 96 -19.77 4.20 -7.16
C ILE A 96 -20.01 5.51 -7.90
N SER A 97 -21.15 6.16 -7.62
CA SER A 97 -21.42 7.53 -8.03
C SER A 97 -20.77 8.48 -7.03
N VAL A 98 -20.12 9.55 -7.51
CA VAL A 98 -19.62 10.64 -6.65
C VAL A 98 -20.73 11.56 -6.14
N LEU A 99 -21.98 11.30 -6.52
CA LEU A 99 -23.16 11.99 -6.03
C LEU A 99 -23.76 11.24 -4.84
N ASP A 100 -24.40 11.99 -3.94
CA ASP A 100 -25.05 11.44 -2.75
C ASP A 100 -26.48 10.92 -2.99
N VAL A 101 -26.94 10.99 -4.24
CA VAL A 101 -28.28 10.56 -4.64
C VAL A 101 -28.20 9.43 -5.69
N PRO A 102 -29.18 8.51 -5.70
CA PRO A 102 -29.31 7.54 -6.77
C PRO A 102 -29.47 8.24 -8.13
N ILE A 103 -28.79 7.70 -9.14
CA ILE A 103 -28.89 8.15 -10.53
C ILE A 103 -29.19 6.94 -11.42
N PRO A 104 -29.87 7.13 -12.56
CA PRO A 104 -30.11 6.04 -13.50
C PRO A 104 -28.80 5.36 -13.90
N THR A 105 -28.83 4.02 -13.95
CA THR A 105 -27.65 3.19 -14.22
C THR A 105 -26.94 3.60 -15.50
N GLU A 106 -27.69 3.78 -16.59
CA GLU A 106 -27.15 4.18 -17.88
C GLU A 106 -26.52 5.58 -17.84
N ASP A 107 -27.18 6.55 -17.22
CA ASP A 107 -26.69 7.93 -17.13
C ASP A 107 -25.32 8.00 -16.46
N HIS A 108 -25.14 7.26 -15.36
CA HIS A 108 -23.86 7.16 -14.66
C HIS A 108 -22.76 6.59 -15.54
N TYR A 109 -22.97 5.39 -16.09
CA TYR A 109 -21.92 4.72 -16.86
C TYR A 109 -21.64 5.42 -18.18
N ARG A 110 -22.64 6.03 -18.81
CA ARG A 110 -22.46 6.83 -20.03
C ARG A 110 -21.64 8.10 -19.74
N ALA A 111 -21.93 8.79 -18.63
CA ALA A 111 -21.15 9.95 -18.19
C ALA A 111 -19.70 9.58 -17.82
N LEU A 112 -19.51 8.42 -17.17
CA LEU A 112 -18.20 7.94 -16.73
C LEU A 112 -17.33 7.48 -17.89
N PHE A 113 -17.87 6.63 -18.77
CA PHE A 113 -17.11 5.97 -19.84
C PHE A 113 -17.07 6.76 -21.14
N LYS A 114 -18.00 7.69 -21.36
CA LYS A 114 -18.11 8.52 -22.57
C LYS A 114 -17.96 7.70 -23.86
N PRO A 115 -18.82 6.68 -24.08
CA PRO A 115 -18.72 5.83 -25.26
C PRO A 115 -18.81 6.67 -26.55
N THR A 116 -17.97 6.33 -27.52
CA THR A 116 -18.08 6.86 -28.89
C THR A 116 -19.01 5.97 -29.70
N GLU A 117 -19.43 6.39 -30.90
CA GLU A 117 -20.24 5.55 -31.80
C GLU A 117 -19.66 4.14 -32.00
N LYS A 118 -18.33 4.02 -32.10
CA LYS A 118 -17.62 2.73 -32.25
C LYS A 118 -17.64 1.87 -30.99
N HIS A 119 -17.93 2.46 -29.83
CA HIS A 119 -17.96 1.77 -28.55
C HIS A 119 -19.39 1.46 -28.08
N GLU A 120 -20.43 1.87 -28.82
CA GLU A 120 -21.81 1.77 -28.33
C GLU A 120 -22.25 0.31 -28.12
N GLU A 121 -21.92 -0.61 -29.03
CA GLU A 121 -22.21 -2.04 -28.86
C GLU A 121 -21.52 -2.63 -27.62
N ALA A 122 -20.25 -2.29 -27.43
CA ALA A 122 -19.48 -2.69 -26.24
C ALA A 122 -20.07 -2.07 -24.96
N PHE A 123 -20.52 -0.82 -25.03
CA PHE A 123 -21.17 -0.13 -23.91
C PHE A 123 -22.47 -0.82 -23.51
N GLN A 124 -23.34 -1.11 -24.47
CA GLN A 124 -24.61 -1.80 -24.23
C GLN A 124 -24.40 -3.21 -23.66
N THR A 125 -23.43 -3.95 -24.22
CA THR A 125 -23.05 -5.27 -23.69
C THR A 125 -22.62 -5.18 -22.23
N LEU A 126 -21.74 -4.21 -21.90
CA LEU A 126 -21.27 -4.03 -20.55
C LEU A 126 -22.39 -3.56 -19.60
N LEU A 127 -23.18 -2.57 -20.01
CA LEU A 127 -24.29 -1.98 -19.25
C LEU A 127 -25.30 -3.04 -18.80
N SER A 128 -25.59 -4.03 -19.63
CA SER A 128 -26.52 -5.14 -19.31
C SER A 128 -26.11 -5.96 -18.08
N SER A 129 -24.83 -5.92 -17.71
CA SER A 129 -24.26 -6.67 -16.58
C SER A 129 -23.88 -5.80 -15.37
N LEU A 130 -23.88 -4.48 -15.54
CA LEU A 130 -23.43 -3.56 -14.50
C LEU A 130 -24.57 -3.27 -13.51
N PRO A 131 -24.28 -3.29 -12.19
CA PRO A 131 -25.29 -2.96 -11.19
C PRO A 131 -25.59 -1.45 -11.20
N PRO A 132 -26.74 -1.02 -10.64
CA PRO A 132 -26.96 0.38 -10.31
C PRO A 132 -25.80 0.94 -9.47
N PRO A 133 -25.32 2.17 -9.75
CA PRO A 133 -24.22 2.75 -9.01
C PRO A 133 -24.63 3.07 -7.57
N ARG A 134 -23.79 2.74 -6.61
CA ARG A 134 -24.00 3.12 -5.20
C ARG A 134 -23.68 4.60 -5.00
N PRO A 135 -24.52 5.38 -4.31
CA PRO A 135 -24.18 6.73 -3.89
C PRO A 135 -22.94 6.76 -2.99
N LEU A 136 -22.08 7.76 -3.15
CA LEU A 136 -20.83 7.88 -2.37
C LEU A 136 -21.12 7.90 -0.87
N LYS A 137 -22.16 8.64 -0.44
CA LYS A 137 -22.58 8.70 0.95
C LYS A 137 -22.81 7.33 1.59
N GLU A 138 -23.45 6.40 0.89
CA GLU A 138 -23.73 5.05 1.41
C GLU A 138 -22.44 4.24 1.57
N VAL A 139 -21.55 4.33 0.59
CA VAL A 139 -20.22 3.71 0.62
C VAL A 139 -19.42 4.23 1.81
N LEU A 140 -19.40 5.55 2.02
CA LEU A 140 -18.67 6.19 3.11
C LEU A 140 -19.23 5.85 4.50
N GLU A 141 -20.56 5.74 4.63
CA GLU A 141 -21.19 5.32 5.89
C GLU A 141 -20.79 3.89 6.25
N GLU A 142 -20.78 2.99 5.27
CA GLU A 142 -20.36 1.60 5.47
C GLU A 142 -18.87 1.48 5.82
N VAL A 143 -17.99 2.22 5.13
CA VAL A 143 -16.56 2.30 5.46
C VAL A 143 -16.36 2.81 6.89
N ARG A 144 -17.08 3.88 7.29
CA ARG A 144 -17.02 4.43 8.65
C ARG A 144 -17.41 3.40 9.70
N GLN A 145 -18.53 2.70 9.51
CA GLN A 145 -18.99 1.66 10.43
C GLN A 145 -17.96 0.54 10.57
N ASN A 146 -17.40 0.09 9.45
CA ASN A 146 -16.39 -0.94 9.41
C ASN A 146 -15.10 -0.55 10.15
N LEU A 147 -14.61 0.68 9.96
CA LEU A 147 -13.42 1.21 10.64
C LEU A 147 -13.62 1.48 12.14
N GLN A 148 -14.84 1.37 12.64
CA GLN A 148 -15.17 1.50 14.07
C GLN A 148 -15.32 0.15 14.78
N LEU A 149 -15.27 -0.97 14.05
CA LEU A 149 -15.46 -2.31 14.63
C LEU A 149 -14.39 -2.68 15.65
N ASP A 150 -13.13 -2.34 15.37
CA ASP A 150 -12.01 -2.58 16.28
C ASP A 150 -10.97 -1.44 16.18
N PRO A 151 -10.31 -1.04 17.29
CA PRO A 151 -9.25 -0.03 17.27
C PRO A 151 -8.08 -0.34 16.33
N SER A 152 -7.84 -1.60 15.99
CA SER A 152 -6.76 -2.03 15.09
C SER A 152 -7.13 -2.01 13.60
N THR A 153 -8.42 -1.85 13.26
CA THR A 153 -8.86 -1.79 11.85
C THR A 153 -8.14 -0.74 11.04
N MET A 154 -7.96 -1.02 9.75
CA MET A 154 -7.28 -0.13 8.80
C MET A 154 -8.17 0.19 7.60
N LEU A 155 -7.88 1.31 6.93
CA LEU A 155 -8.47 1.59 5.63
C LEU A 155 -7.65 0.85 4.55
N GLY A 156 -8.26 -0.09 3.85
CA GLY A 156 -7.60 -0.83 2.79
C GLY A 156 -8.45 -1.98 2.26
N GLU A 157 -8.30 -2.38 1.01
CA GLU A 157 -7.42 -1.78 0.01
C GLU A 157 -8.13 -0.62 -0.71
N VAL A 158 -7.48 0.54 -0.78
CA VAL A 158 -7.97 1.73 -1.49
C VAL A 158 -6.86 2.30 -2.35
N GLY A 159 -7.15 3.02 -3.44
CA GLY A 159 -6.07 3.65 -4.18
C GLY A 159 -6.41 4.12 -5.59
N ILE A 160 -5.40 4.13 -6.45
CA ILE A 160 -5.47 4.58 -7.84
C ILE A 160 -4.88 3.50 -8.77
N ASP A 161 -5.66 3.08 -9.75
CA ASP A 161 -5.21 2.16 -10.80
C ASP A 161 -5.52 2.74 -12.19
N ARG A 162 -4.48 3.25 -12.85
CA ARG A 162 -4.59 3.79 -14.22
C ARG A 162 -4.50 2.71 -15.30
N ALA A 163 -4.13 1.49 -14.93
CA ALA A 163 -4.08 0.35 -15.85
C ALA A 163 -5.42 -0.41 -15.91
N PHE A 164 -6.27 -0.26 -14.90
CA PHE A 164 -7.53 -0.97 -14.80
C PHE A 164 -8.46 -0.72 -16.00
N ARG A 165 -9.04 -1.82 -16.49
CA ARG A 165 -10.10 -1.85 -17.49
C ARG A 165 -11.25 -2.68 -16.97
N VAL A 166 -12.47 -2.18 -17.17
CA VAL A 166 -13.67 -2.92 -16.78
C VAL A 166 -13.77 -4.17 -17.64
N ARG A 167 -14.01 -5.32 -17.00
CA ARG A 167 -14.19 -6.60 -17.71
C ARG A 167 -15.62 -6.68 -18.26
N PHE A 168 -15.77 -7.31 -19.42
CA PHE A 168 -17.08 -7.76 -19.86
C PHE A 168 -17.63 -8.81 -18.88
N PRO A 169 -18.96 -9.00 -18.82
CA PRO A 169 -19.52 -10.14 -18.11
C PRO A 169 -18.88 -11.43 -18.64
N PRO A 170 -18.66 -12.44 -17.78
CA PRO A 170 -18.14 -13.72 -18.24
C PRO A 170 -19.13 -14.35 -19.24
N ASN A 171 -18.72 -14.48 -20.49
CA ASN A 171 -19.33 -15.45 -21.42
C ASN A 171 -18.54 -16.75 -21.27
N GLU A 172 -19.20 -17.91 -21.29
CA GLU A 172 -18.62 -19.25 -21.07
C GLU A 172 -17.13 -19.35 -21.47
N GLY A 173 -16.23 -19.16 -20.48
CA GLY A 173 -14.77 -19.32 -20.63
C GLY A 173 -13.94 -18.07 -20.98
N ASP A 174 -14.51 -16.92 -21.35
CA ASP A 174 -13.75 -15.75 -21.81
C ASP A 174 -13.83 -14.55 -20.84
N THR A 175 -12.71 -14.20 -20.20
CA THR A 175 -12.59 -12.96 -19.40
C THR A 175 -12.05 -11.81 -20.24
N LYS A 176 -12.84 -11.32 -21.20
CA LYS A 176 -12.42 -10.25 -22.12
C LYS A 176 -12.47 -8.87 -21.45
N LEU A 177 -11.42 -8.06 -21.66
CA LEU A 177 -11.40 -6.65 -21.22
C LEU A 177 -12.23 -5.78 -22.16
N SER A 178 -13.04 -4.88 -21.58
CA SER A 178 -13.73 -3.84 -22.33
C SER A 178 -12.76 -2.70 -22.70
N PRO A 179 -13.14 -1.81 -23.65
CA PRO A 179 -12.34 -0.62 -23.95
C PRO A 179 -12.42 0.45 -22.84
N PHE A 180 -13.28 0.28 -21.84
CA PHE A 180 -13.59 1.30 -20.86
C PHE A 180 -12.64 1.27 -19.65
N THR A 181 -12.19 2.47 -19.29
CA THR A 181 -11.36 2.74 -18.11
C THR A 181 -12.10 3.71 -17.21
N VAL A 182 -11.76 3.74 -15.92
CA VAL A 182 -12.34 4.72 -14.99
C VAL A 182 -11.46 5.97 -14.99
N PRO A 183 -12.02 7.17 -15.22
CA PRO A 183 -11.29 8.43 -15.13
C PRO A 183 -10.55 8.56 -13.80
N GLN A 184 -9.30 9.03 -13.84
CA GLN A 184 -8.45 9.17 -12.65
C GLN A 184 -9.09 10.11 -11.63
N GLU A 185 -9.76 11.16 -12.08
CA GLU A 185 -10.46 12.13 -11.23
C GLU A 185 -11.59 11.48 -10.43
N HIS A 186 -12.28 10.50 -11.04
CA HIS A 186 -13.35 9.75 -10.38
C HIS A 186 -12.78 8.82 -9.30
N GLN A 187 -11.70 8.10 -9.60
CA GLN A 187 -10.99 7.28 -8.61
C GLN A 187 -10.48 8.12 -7.43
N LEU A 188 -9.86 9.27 -7.73
CA LEU A 188 -9.36 10.21 -6.71
C LEU A 188 -10.48 10.77 -5.84
N ALA A 189 -11.64 11.12 -6.41
CA ALA A 189 -12.76 11.63 -5.62
C ALA A 189 -13.23 10.63 -4.56
N ILE A 190 -13.35 9.35 -4.93
CA ILE A 190 -13.74 8.26 -4.02
C ILE A 190 -12.62 7.98 -3.00
N LEU A 191 -11.37 7.89 -3.46
CA LEU A 191 -10.21 7.66 -2.59
C LEU A 191 -10.06 8.76 -1.53
N GLU A 192 -10.11 10.03 -1.93
CA GLU A 192 -9.97 11.15 -1.00
C GLU A 192 -11.08 11.20 0.04
N ALA A 193 -12.30 10.77 -0.32
CA ALA A 193 -13.41 10.69 0.61
C ALA A 193 -13.21 9.55 1.63
N GLN A 194 -12.72 8.39 1.20
CA GLN A 194 -12.34 7.30 2.10
C GLN A 194 -11.18 7.68 3.03
N ILE A 195 -10.14 8.34 2.50
CA ILE A 195 -9.00 8.85 3.28
C ILE A 195 -9.47 9.83 4.36
N ALA A 196 -10.44 10.70 4.06
CA ALA A 196 -10.95 11.65 5.04
C ALA A 196 -11.52 10.94 6.29
N ILE A 197 -12.19 9.80 6.12
CA ILE A 197 -12.68 8.98 7.23
C ILE A 197 -11.51 8.38 8.02
N ALA A 198 -10.50 7.82 7.34
CA ALA A 198 -9.33 7.26 8.02
C ALA A 198 -8.57 8.31 8.83
N VAL A 199 -8.40 9.52 8.28
CA VAL A 199 -7.78 10.62 9.01
C VAL A 199 -8.61 11.04 10.23
N GLU A 200 -9.93 11.12 10.10
CA GLU A 200 -10.82 11.47 11.19
C GLU A 200 -10.77 10.43 12.33
N LEU A 201 -10.78 9.16 11.97
CA LEU A 201 -10.78 8.03 12.90
C LEU A 201 -9.37 7.60 13.36
N GLY A 202 -8.30 8.22 12.83
CA GLY A 202 -6.92 7.86 13.13
C GLY A 202 -6.54 6.45 12.64
N ARG A 203 -7.07 6.01 11.50
CA ARG A 203 -6.78 4.70 10.90
C ARG A 203 -5.63 4.78 9.90
N ASN A 204 -4.71 3.84 10.00
CA ASN A 204 -3.66 3.67 9.00
C ASN A 204 -4.25 3.15 7.69
N ILE A 205 -3.52 3.34 6.60
CA ILE A 205 -4.00 3.09 5.24
C ILE A 205 -3.08 2.10 4.54
N SER A 206 -3.65 1.11 3.86
CA SER A 206 -2.95 0.35 2.81
C SER A 206 -3.40 0.86 1.45
N LEU A 207 -2.47 1.44 0.68
CA LEU A 207 -2.75 2.30 -0.47
C LEU A 207 -2.23 1.71 -1.78
N HIS A 208 -3.15 1.34 -2.65
CA HIS A 208 -2.91 0.88 -4.01
C HIS A 208 -2.47 2.00 -4.96
N SER A 209 -1.47 1.74 -5.78
CA SER A 209 -0.95 2.74 -6.73
C SER A 209 -0.32 2.09 -7.98
N VAL A 210 -1.13 1.84 -9.02
CA VAL A 210 -0.67 1.25 -10.28
C VAL A 210 -0.64 2.27 -11.42
N LYS A 211 0.54 2.43 -12.03
CA LYS A 211 0.84 3.42 -13.09
C LYS A 211 0.50 4.88 -12.70
N ALA A 212 0.48 5.18 -11.41
CA ALA A 212 -0.05 6.42 -10.85
C ALA A 212 0.96 7.24 -10.03
N SER A 213 2.28 7.03 -10.18
CA SER A 213 3.32 7.66 -9.33
C SER A 213 3.18 9.18 -9.15
N GLY A 214 2.92 9.92 -10.22
CA GLY A 214 2.67 11.36 -10.17
C GLY A 214 1.40 11.71 -9.39
N ALA A 215 0.29 11.00 -9.66
CA ALA A 215 -0.98 11.18 -8.97
C ALA A 215 -0.88 10.86 -7.47
N THR A 216 -0.16 9.79 -7.12
CA THR A 216 0.11 9.38 -5.72
C THR A 216 0.94 10.44 -4.98
N THR A 217 1.96 10.99 -5.64
CA THR A 217 2.78 12.06 -5.06
C THR A 217 1.95 13.34 -4.82
N ASP A 218 1.07 13.69 -5.76
CA ASP A 218 0.21 14.86 -5.62
C ASP A 218 -0.92 14.65 -4.61
N LEU A 219 -1.45 13.42 -4.52
CA LEU A 219 -2.39 13.02 -3.47
C LEU A 219 -1.78 13.25 -2.07
N PHE A 220 -0.54 12.80 -1.83
CA PHE A 220 0.11 12.99 -0.52
C PHE A 220 0.33 14.46 -0.18
N LYS A 221 0.73 15.29 -1.15
CA LYS A 221 0.81 16.74 -0.95
C LYS A 221 -0.56 17.34 -0.62
N LYS A 222 -1.60 16.93 -1.35
CA LYS A 222 -2.98 17.40 -1.17
C LYS A 222 -3.53 17.01 0.19
N MET A 223 -3.39 15.75 0.59
CA MET A 223 -3.88 15.24 1.88
C MET A 223 -3.17 15.92 3.06
N ARG A 224 -1.84 16.09 3.00
CA ARG A 224 -1.11 16.91 3.97
C ARG A 224 -1.62 18.34 4.03
N SER A 225 -1.82 18.99 2.88
CA SER A 225 -2.30 20.38 2.82
C SER A 225 -3.69 20.52 3.44
N LYS A 226 -4.58 19.55 3.16
CA LYS A 226 -5.97 19.52 3.61
C LYS A 226 -6.13 19.18 5.09
N HIS A 227 -5.37 18.19 5.58
CA HIS A 227 -5.59 17.60 6.90
C HIS A 227 -4.47 17.91 7.92
N GLY A 228 -3.34 18.49 7.48
CA GLY A 228 -2.27 18.97 8.35
C GLY A 228 -1.73 17.88 9.29
N VAL A 229 -1.70 18.18 10.59
CA VAL A 229 -1.18 17.27 11.62
C VAL A 229 -1.96 15.96 11.68
N ALA A 230 -3.27 15.97 11.40
CA ALA A 230 -4.08 14.74 11.46
C ALA A 230 -3.64 13.72 10.40
N TRP A 231 -3.23 14.18 9.21
CA TRP A 231 -2.63 13.33 8.19
C TRP A 231 -1.30 12.73 8.65
N GLU A 232 -0.43 13.54 9.26
CA GLU A 232 0.87 13.06 9.76
C GLU A 232 0.76 12.16 11.00
N LYS A 233 -0.44 12.00 11.59
CA LYS A 233 -0.73 11.10 12.71
C LYS A 233 -1.17 9.70 12.26
N ILE A 234 -1.56 9.51 11.01
CA ILE A 234 -1.81 8.18 10.45
C ILE A 234 -0.64 7.77 9.55
N ASN A 235 -0.35 6.49 9.47
CA ASN A 235 0.64 5.96 8.54
C ASN A 235 -0.02 5.38 7.29
N ILE A 236 0.71 5.43 6.18
CA ILE A 236 0.28 4.91 4.87
C ILE A 236 1.31 3.91 4.42
N ASP A 237 0.84 2.72 4.05
CA ASP A 237 1.62 1.71 3.38
C ASP A 237 1.34 1.81 1.88
N LEU A 238 2.37 2.11 1.08
CA LEU A 238 2.32 1.91 -0.37
C LEU A 238 2.54 0.43 -0.63
N HIS A 239 1.44 -0.33 -0.68
CA HIS A 239 1.54 -1.77 -0.85
C HIS A 239 2.04 -2.15 -2.25
N SER A 240 2.69 -3.31 -2.35
CA SER A 240 3.28 -3.86 -3.56
C SER A 240 4.05 -2.79 -4.36
N CYS A 241 4.82 -1.94 -3.67
CA CYS A 241 5.31 -0.68 -4.21
C CYS A 241 6.16 -0.86 -5.48
N THR A 242 5.69 -0.32 -6.61
CA THR A 242 6.40 -0.39 -7.90
C THR A 242 7.07 0.93 -8.31
N LEU A 243 7.31 1.84 -7.36
CA LEU A 243 8.00 3.11 -7.63
C LEU A 243 9.50 2.87 -7.89
N SER A 244 10.14 3.77 -8.64
CA SER A 244 11.61 3.79 -8.70
C SER A 244 12.20 4.22 -7.36
N GLY A 245 13.42 3.78 -7.04
CA GLY A 245 14.13 4.21 -5.84
C GLY A 245 14.28 5.74 -5.74
N GLU A 246 14.47 6.42 -6.87
CA GLU A 246 14.50 7.90 -6.95
C GLU A 246 13.16 8.54 -6.54
N THR A 247 12.05 8.03 -7.08
CA THR A 247 10.71 8.53 -6.74
C THR A 247 10.40 8.26 -5.27
N TRP A 248 10.74 7.06 -4.79
CA TRP A 248 10.60 6.70 -3.38
C TRP A 248 11.37 7.66 -2.47
N LYS A 249 12.63 7.98 -2.79
CA LYS A 249 13.44 8.93 -1.99
C LYS A 249 12.83 10.31 -1.87
N ILE A 250 12.14 10.77 -2.91
CA ILE A 250 11.40 12.04 -2.87
C ILE A 250 10.23 11.94 -1.88
N ILE A 251 9.45 10.85 -1.94
CA ILE A 251 8.31 10.61 -1.05
C ILE A 251 8.79 10.45 0.39
N GLU A 252 9.76 9.57 0.64
CA GLU A 252 10.34 9.28 1.96
C GLU A 252 10.87 10.55 2.64
N LYS A 253 11.61 11.38 1.91
CA LYS A 253 12.12 12.65 2.43
C LYS A 253 11.00 13.63 2.75
N ALA A 254 9.94 13.64 1.94
CA ALA A 254 8.84 14.56 2.10
C ALA A 254 7.85 14.10 3.18
N HIS A 255 7.60 12.81 3.35
CA HIS A 255 6.50 12.21 4.11
C HIS A 255 6.99 11.17 5.11
N GLN A 256 7.09 11.54 6.38
CA GLN A 256 7.56 10.66 7.46
C GLN A 256 6.52 9.62 7.89
N ASN A 257 5.30 9.68 7.36
CA ASN A 257 4.25 8.74 7.68
C ASN A 257 4.00 7.71 6.57
N VAL A 258 4.85 7.68 5.54
CA VAL A 258 4.73 6.75 4.42
C VAL A 258 5.75 5.61 4.58
N TYR A 259 5.26 4.40 4.38
CA TYR A 259 5.99 3.13 4.36
C TYR A 259 5.76 2.47 3.00
N LEU A 260 6.56 1.46 2.70
CA LEU A 260 6.29 0.56 1.59
C LEU A 260 6.41 -0.88 2.04
N SER A 261 5.59 -1.73 1.45
CA SER A 261 5.72 -3.17 1.49
C SER A 261 5.99 -3.73 0.09
N LEU A 262 6.52 -4.95 0.07
CA LEU A 262 6.84 -5.68 -1.14
C LEU A 262 6.28 -7.10 -1.02
N SER A 263 5.86 -7.64 -2.17
CA SER A 263 5.34 -9.00 -2.34
C SER A 263 6.14 -9.75 -3.40
N THR A 264 6.16 -11.08 -3.29
CA THR A 264 6.70 -11.92 -4.37
C THR A 264 5.83 -11.86 -5.63
N ALA A 265 4.50 -11.73 -5.46
CA ALA A 265 3.52 -11.80 -6.54
C ALA A 265 3.61 -10.61 -7.52
N ILE A 266 3.86 -9.39 -7.01
CA ILE A 266 3.82 -8.18 -7.84
C ILE A 266 5.22 -7.65 -8.18
N ASN A 267 6.14 -7.71 -7.21
CA ASN A 267 7.44 -7.04 -7.35
C ASN A 267 8.49 -7.90 -8.06
N ILE A 268 8.37 -9.23 -8.06
CA ILE A 268 9.32 -10.12 -8.74
C ILE A 268 8.93 -10.25 -10.21
N ARG A 269 9.71 -9.61 -11.08
CA ARG A 269 9.48 -9.60 -12.52
C ARG A 269 10.73 -10.08 -13.24
N PRO A 270 10.61 -11.03 -14.19
CA PRO A 270 11.73 -11.47 -15.00
C PRO A 270 12.44 -10.28 -15.65
N ASN A 271 13.77 -10.28 -15.61
CA ASN A 271 14.63 -9.25 -16.21
C ASN A 271 14.43 -7.83 -15.65
N SER A 272 13.91 -7.69 -14.42
CA SER A 272 13.77 -6.39 -13.76
C SER A 272 14.48 -6.36 -12.40
N ASN A 273 15.36 -5.38 -12.23
CA ASN A 273 16.06 -5.14 -10.96
C ASN A 273 15.49 -3.96 -10.17
N ILE A 274 14.32 -3.43 -10.59
CA ILE A 274 13.69 -2.26 -9.96
C ILE A 274 13.41 -2.52 -8.48
N VAL A 275 12.91 -3.70 -8.15
CA VAL A 275 12.64 -4.09 -6.75
C VAL A 275 13.94 -4.13 -5.92
N LEU A 276 15.04 -4.64 -6.48
CA LEU A 276 16.33 -4.70 -5.78
C LEU A 276 16.87 -3.30 -5.49
N GLN A 277 16.80 -2.41 -6.48
CA GLN A 277 17.19 -1.01 -6.32
C GLN A 277 16.30 -0.29 -5.30
N LEU A 278 15.00 -0.59 -5.28
CA LEU A 278 14.08 -0.04 -4.29
C LEU A 278 14.40 -0.55 -2.87
N ILE A 279 14.66 -1.85 -2.71
CA ILE A 279 15.09 -2.45 -1.45
C ILE A 279 16.37 -1.76 -0.98
N GLN A 280 17.41 -1.67 -1.81
CA GLN A 280 18.70 -1.08 -1.42
C GLN A 280 18.58 0.42 -1.08
N SER A 281 17.75 1.16 -1.83
CA SER A 281 17.63 2.60 -1.68
C SER A 281 16.75 3.02 -0.51
N CYS A 282 15.64 2.34 -0.20
CA CYS A 282 14.71 2.79 0.85
C CYS A 282 15.37 2.91 2.24
N ASP A 283 14.82 3.72 3.13
CA ASP A 283 15.20 3.72 4.54
C ASP A 283 14.79 2.35 5.14
N PRO A 284 15.72 1.65 5.80
CA PRO A 284 15.45 0.31 6.34
C PRO A 284 14.32 0.31 7.38
N THR A 285 14.01 1.45 8.00
CA THR A 285 12.92 1.60 8.98
C THR A 285 11.53 1.76 8.35
N ARG A 286 11.45 1.81 7.02
CA ARG A 286 10.21 2.05 6.24
C ARG A 286 9.78 0.89 5.35
N LEU A 287 10.49 -0.23 5.46
CA LEU A 287 10.27 -1.42 4.65
C LEU A 287 9.43 -2.44 5.42
N MET A 288 8.39 -2.96 4.79
CA MET A 288 7.51 -4.01 5.31
C MET A 288 7.39 -5.16 4.29
N VAL A 289 6.74 -6.26 4.69
CA VAL A 289 6.63 -7.48 3.90
C VAL A 289 5.19 -7.93 3.81
N GLU A 290 4.79 -8.42 2.65
CA GLU A 290 3.44 -8.91 2.43
C GLU A 290 3.40 -10.08 1.44
N SER A 291 2.27 -10.77 1.36
CA SER A 291 2.04 -11.79 0.33
C SER A 291 1.32 -11.26 -0.91
N ASP A 292 0.42 -10.30 -0.74
CA ASP A 292 -0.51 -9.80 -1.77
C ASP A 292 -1.19 -10.96 -2.52
N PHE A 293 -1.67 -11.95 -1.75
CA PHE A 293 -2.09 -13.24 -2.29
C PHE A 293 -3.50 -13.64 -1.85
N PRO A 294 -4.29 -14.30 -2.72
CA PRO A 294 -5.68 -14.62 -2.41
C PRO A 294 -5.87 -15.92 -1.60
N TYR A 295 -4.85 -16.76 -1.50
CA TYR A 295 -4.89 -18.03 -0.75
C TYR A 295 -4.23 -17.85 0.62
N ILE A 296 -5.04 -17.86 1.68
CA ILE A 296 -4.55 -17.65 3.05
C ILE A 296 -3.51 -18.69 3.48
N SER A 297 -3.59 -19.92 2.97
CA SER A 297 -2.63 -21.01 3.23
C SER A 297 -1.20 -20.67 2.79
N ASP A 298 -1.08 -19.82 1.77
CA ASP A 298 0.20 -19.53 1.11
C ASP A 298 0.86 -18.27 1.66
N THR A 299 0.12 -17.48 2.44
CA THR A 299 0.58 -16.21 3.04
C THR A 299 1.90 -16.40 3.78
N THR A 300 2.00 -17.44 4.62
CA THR A 300 3.21 -17.72 5.42
C THR A 300 4.45 -17.87 4.55
N GLN A 301 4.39 -18.71 3.51
CA GLN A 301 5.56 -18.97 2.66
C GLN A 301 5.91 -17.73 1.82
N ARG A 302 4.90 -17.05 1.26
CA ARG A 302 5.13 -15.89 0.39
C ARG A 302 5.70 -14.69 1.14
N THR A 303 5.19 -14.40 2.33
CA THR A 303 5.70 -13.34 3.21
C THR A 303 7.12 -13.67 3.69
N TRP A 304 7.41 -14.94 3.96
CA TRP A 304 8.76 -15.39 4.30
C TRP A 304 9.73 -15.22 3.13
N ASP A 305 9.34 -15.63 1.94
CA ASP A 305 10.17 -15.56 0.73
C ASP A 305 10.58 -14.12 0.39
N ILE A 306 9.66 -13.16 0.49
CA ILE A 306 10.00 -11.74 0.26
C ILE A 306 10.89 -11.17 1.39
N LEU A 307 10.70 -11.62 2.64
CA LEU A 307 11.58 -11.25 3.75
C LEU A 307 13.01 -11.75 3.51
N CYS A 308 13.18 -13.00 3.06
CA CYS A 308 14.48 -13.57 2.70
C CYS A 308 15.14 -12.79 1.58
N LEU A 309 14.39 -12.38 0.55
CA LEU A 309 14.93 -11.51 -0.51
C LEU A 309 15.43 -10.18 0.06
N ILE A 310 14.60 -9.50 0.86
CA ILE A 310 14.98 -8.23 1.47
C ILE A 310 16.23 -8.40 2.34
N ALA A 311 16.30 -9.46 3.14
CA ALA A 311 17.44 -9.74 3.99
C ALA A 311 18.72 -9.94 3.17
N ARG A 312 18.66 -10.71 2.07
CA ARG A 312 19.77 -10.93 1.14
C ARG A 312 20.28 -9.62 0.57
N GLU A 313 19.39 -8.79 0.00
CA GLU A 313 19.77 -7.53 -0.65
C GLU A 313 20.29 -6.48 0.32
N ARG A 314 19.96 -6.61 1.60
CA ARG A 314 20.43 -5.71 2.67
C ARG A 314 21.62 -6.25 3.44
N GLY A 315 22.04 -7.49 3.20
CA GLY A 315 23.05 -8.16 4.01
C GLY A 315 22.61 -8.36 5.47
N TRP A 316 21.30 -8.48 5.73
CA TRP A 316 20.78 -8.75 7.07
C TRP A 316 20.84 -10.25 7.37
N ARG A 317 21.25 -10.59 8.59
CA ARG A 317 21.09 -11.96 9.12
C ARG A 317 19.59 -12.31 9.12
N VAL A 318 19.25 -13.51 8.67
CA VAL A 318 17.92 -14.09 8.86
C VAL A 318 17.93 -14.93 10.13
N GLU A 319 16.96 -14.70 11.02
CA GLU A 319 16.85 -15.41 12.29
C GLU A 319 16.40 -16.86 12.07
N GLU A 320 17.22 -17.82 12.52
CA GLU A 320 16.85 -19.23 12.61
C GLU A 320 16.08 -19.52 13.90
N GLU A 321 16.49 -18.87 14.98
CA GLU A 321 15.85 -18.89 16.30
C GLU A 321 15.67 -17.47 16.84
N TRP A 322 14.73 -17.30 17.76
CA TRP A 322 14.46 -16.00 18.38
C TRP A 322 15.40 -15.76 19.57
N ASP A 323 16.44 -14.96 19.36
CA ASP A 323 17.53 -14.70 20.32
C ASP A 323 17.46 -13.32 21.00
N TYR A 324 16.32 -12.62 20.89
CA TYR A 324 16.12 -11.29 21.49
C TYR A 324 15.48 -11.36 22.88
N PRO A 325 15.96 -10.57 23.87
CA PRO A 325 15.34 -10.47 25.18
C PRO A 325 13.90 -9.95 25.09
N GLU A 326 12.99 -10.52 25.89
CA GLU A 326 11.57 -10.12 25.93
C GLU A 326 11.36 -8.64 26.28
N THR A 327 12.29 -8.03 27.02
CA THR A 327 12.19 -6.67 27.57
C THR A 327 13.02 -5.62 26.84
N MET A 328 13.53 -5.91 25.62
CA MET A 328 14.24 -4.88 24.86
C MET A 328 13.29 -3.71 24.55
N ASN A 329 13.50 -2.57 25.21
CA ASN A 329 12.80 -1.33 24.94
C ASN A 329 13.03 -0.94 23.47
N GLN A 330 11.95 -0.91 22.69
CA GLN A 330 11.99 -0.55 21.27
C GLN A 330 12.56 0.86 21.11
N THR A 331 13.82 0.99 20.68
CA THR A 331 14.37 2.28 20.23
C THR A 331 13.61 2.71 18.97
N GLN A 332 12.63 3.60 19.14
CA GLN A 332 11.78 4.06 18.05
C GLN A 332 12.62 4.71 16.94
N GLY A 333 12.53 4.16 15.74
CA GLY A 333 13.14 4.75 14.54
C GLY A 333 14.66 4.57 14.44
N LYS A 334 15.25 3.64 15.19
CA LYS A 334 16.62 3.18 14.95
C LYS A 334 16.72 1.67 15.00
N HIS A 335 17.41 1.16 14.02
CA HIS A 335 17.74 -0.24 13.79
C HIS A 335 19.11 -0.50 14.41
N GLU A 336 19.24 -1.49 15.30
CA GLU A 336 20.54 -1.89 15.83
C GLU A 336 21.25 -2.79 14.82
N GLU A 337 22.58 -2.74 14.73
CA GLU A 337 23.36 -3.55 13.78
C GLU A 337 23.21 -5.05 14.03
N THR A 338 23.05 -5.45 15.29
CA THR A 338 22.89 -6.85 15.72
C THR A 338 21.53 -7.46 15.36
N TRP A 339 20.55 -6.65 14.94
CA TRP A 339 19.23 -7.15 14.58
C TRP A 339 19.25 -7.87 13.23
N GLY A 340 18.57 -9.01 13.17
CA GLY A 340 18.26 -9.70 11.94
C GLY A 340 17.05 -9.10 11.23
N ALA A 341 16.70 -9.69 10.09
CA ALA A 341 15.65 -9.21 9.22
C ALA A 341 14.27 -9.23 9.91
N VAL A 342 13.94 -10.31 10.62
CA VAL A 342 12.64 -10.45 11.29
C VAL A 342 12.48 -9.38 12.36
N LYS A 343 13.50 -9.13 13.19
CA LYS A 343 13.42 -8.10 14.23
C LYS A 343 13.26 -6.69 13.66
N ARG A 344 13.95 -6.40 12.54
CA ARG A 344 13.83 -5.12 11.83
C ARG A 344 12.43 -4.90 11.29
N ILE A 345 11.88 -5.90 10.60
CA ILE A 345 10.53 -5.83 10.02
C ILE A 345 9.46 -5.77 11.12
N GLU A 346 9.59 -6.54 12.20
CA GLU A 346 8.73 -6.45 13.38
C GLU A 346 8.71 -5.03 13.97
N SER A 347 9.89 -4.40 14.11
CA SER A 347 10.02 -3.03 14.60
C SER A 347 9.33 -2.03 13.67
N ASN A 348 9.47 -2.20 12.35
CA ASN A 348 8.84 -1.36 11.34
C ASN A 348 7.31 -1.45 11.41
N TRP A 349 6.76 -2.67 11.46
CA TRP A 349 5.32 -2.90 11.64
C TRP A 349 4.80 -2.27 12.93
N ASN A 350 5.51 -2.44 14.04
CA ASN A 350 5.13 -1.84 15.32
C ASN A 350 5.13 -0.31 15.28
N ALA A 351 6.07 0.30 14.54
CA ALA A 351 6.08 1.74 14.31
C ALA A 351 4.92 2.18 13.40
N PHE A 352 4.63 1.42 12.34
CA PHE A 352 3.51 1.66 11.44
C PHE A 352 2.17 1.61 12.19
N ARG A 353 1.91 0.56 12.97
CA ARG A 353 0.66 0.36 13.71
C ARG A 353 0.37 1.45 14.74
N LYS A 354 1.40 2.04 15.36
CA LYS A 354 1.24 3.12 16.36
C LYS A 354 0.73 4.45 15.79
N GLY A 355 0.71 4.60 14.46
CA GLY A 355 0.40 5.85 13.80
C GLY A 355 1.62 6.75 13.64
N GLY A 356 1.46 7.78 12.83
CA GLY A 356 2.50 8.74 12.51
C GLY A 356 2.80 9.70 13.66
N LYS A 357 3.94 10.40 13.58
CA LYS A 357 4.43 11.28 14.66
C LYS A 357 3.74 12.65 14.70
N GLY A 358 2.87 12.98 13.73
CA GLY A 358 2.21 14.28 13.65
C GLY A 358 3.14 15.44 13.27
N LEU A 359 4.32 15.17 12.72
CA LEU A 359 5.34 16.18 12.46
C LEU A 359 5.15 16.82 11.09
N LEU A 360 4.86 18.12 11.07
CA LEU A 360 4.87 18.91 9.84
C LEU A 360 6.29 19.40 9.54
N PRO A 361 6.73 19.42 8.26
CA PRO A 361 8.00 20.01 7.90
C PRO A 361 8.00 21.50 8.24
N ASP A 362 9.08 21.95 8.88
CA ASP A 362 9.22 23.27 9.46
C ASP A 362 9.03 24.38 8.39
N LYS A 363 7.89 25.08 8.41
CA LYS A 363 7.57 26.12 7.41
C LYS A 363 8.51 27.34 7.48
N GLY A 364 9.19 27.54 8.61
CA GLY A 364 10.01 28.74 8.89
C GLY A 364 11.39 28.76 8.22
N SER A 365 11.99 27.60 7.94
CA SER A 365 13.40 27.53 7.52
C SER A 365 13.64 28.05 6.09
N ARG A 366 12.73 27.80 5.14
CA ARG A 366 12.93 28.20 3.74
C ARG A 366 12.73 29.70 3.47
N LYS A 367 11.76 30.34 4.15
CA LYS A 367 11.51 31.77 3.96
C LYS A 367 12.55 32.61 4.71
N GLY A 368 12.96 32.19 5.90
CA GLY A 368 14.03 32.81 6.68
C GLY A 368 15.40 32.69 6.01
N ARG A 369 15.76 31.51 5.47
CA ARG A 369 17.00 31.34 4.69
C ARG A 369 17.04 32.22 3.44
N ARG A 370 15.95 32.25 2.67
CA ARG A 370 15.90 33.05 1.43
C ARG A 370 15.92 34.55 1.71
N LEU A 371 15.32 34.99 2.83
CA LEU A 371 15.37 36.39 3.25
C LEU A 371 16.77 36.78 3.75
N ASN A 372 17.44 35.92 4.53
CA ASN A 372 18.82 36.14 4.97
C ASN A 372 19.81 36.12 3.80
N GLU A 373 19.65 35.21 2.83
CA GLU A 373 20.49 35.15 1.63
C GLU A 373 20.31 36.38 0.72
N LEU A 374 19.07 36.88 0.59
CA LEU A 374 18.81 38.13 -0.13
C LEU A 374 19.34 39.35 0.62
N GLN A 375 19.18 39.40 1.95
CA GLN A 375 19.71 40.50 2.77
C GLN A 375 21.25 40.53 2.77
N GLN A 376 21.92 39.37 2.77
CA GLN A 376 23.38 39.31 2.61
C GLN A 376 23.83 39.70 1.19
N LYS A 377 23.07 39.34 0.16
CA LYS A 377 23.43 39.63 -1.24
C LYS A 377 23.23 41.09 -1.64
N TYR A 378 22.34 41.81 -0.97
CA TYR A 378 22.01 43.20 -1.25
C TYR A 378 22.34 44.15 -0.08
N ALA A 379 23.13 43.70 0.89
CA ALA A 379 23.69 44.59 1.89
C ALA A 379 24.61 45.60 1.17
N PRO A 380 24.40 46.91 1.33
CA PRO A 380 25.36 47.89 0.81
C PRO A 380 26.71 47.63 1.47
N GLU A 381 27.77 47.56 0.66
CA GLU A 381 29.13 47.64 1.16
C GLU A 381 29.30 49.07 1.68
N ASP A 382 29.32 49.22 3.02
CA ASP A 382 29.60 50.50 3.64
C ASP A 382 31.05 50.89 3.30
N GLU A 383 31.20 51.80 2.35
CA GLU A 383 32.39 52.61 2.15
C GLU A 383 32.62 53.49 3.39
N GLU A 384 33.80 53.32 3.99
CA GLU A 384 34.59 54.27 4.80
C GLU A 384 33.91 55.23 5.81
N SER A 385 34.30 55.09 7.07
CA SER A 385 34.76 56.15 7.99
C SER A 385 35.19 55.48 9.31
N ASP A 386 36.38 55.67 9.91
CA ASP A 386 37.57 56.49 9.70
C ASP A 386 38.80 55.66 10.12
#